data_AF-A0A516HAQ0-F1
#
_entry.id   AF-A0A516HAQ0-F1
#
_cell.length_a   1.000
_cell.length_b   1.000
_cell.length_c   1.000
_cell.angle_alpha   90.00
_cell.angle_beta   90.00
_cell.angle_gamma   90.00
#
_symmetry.space_group_name_H-M   'P 1'
#
loop_
_entity.id
_entity.type
_entity.pdbx_description
1 polymer ?
#
loop_
_entity_poly.entity_id
_entity_poly.type
_entity_poly.pdbx_seq_one_letter_code
_entity_poly.pdbx_strand_id
1 'polypeptide(L)'
;MEKLDRQQLWSLEDYAQFRPAFRNEVMAHKKNRQLTLAEHIRILFEDRKTIQYQIQEMLRIERIFEATGINEELEAYNPLIPDGSNLKATLLIEYDDVTERKAQLAKLLNIEKAVYLQVGNFEKVHPICNEDLDRQTDEKTSSVHFLRFEFSRAMITAWFQGEPVFVGVEHANYPRVHEALADNVRGALQEDFDPPALKH
;
A
#
# COMPACT_ATOMS: atom_id res chain seq x y z
N MET A 1 -10.91 5.42 8.54
CA MET A 1 -9.92 6.47 8.87
C MET A 1 -10.26 7.80 8.21
N GLU A 2 -9.79 8.93 8.75
CA GLU A 2 -9.97 10.28 8.18
C GLU A 2 -9.07 10.48 6.94
N LYS A 3 -9.65 10.97 5.84
CA LYS A 3 -8.92 11.33 4.60
C LYS A 3 -8.13 12.64 4.79
N LEU A 4 -7.18 12.90 3.90
CA LEU A 4 -6.43 14.15 3.92
C LEU A 4 -7.23 15.28 3.26
N ASP A 5 -7.09 16.48 3.81
CA ASP A 5 -7.51 17.73 3.19
C ASP A 5 -6.35 18.74 3.10
N ARG A 6 -6.60 19.88 2.46
CA ARG A 6 -5.60 20.94 2.28
C ARG A 6 -5.07 21.54 3.58
N GLN A 7 -5.87 21.58 4.65
CA GLN A 7 -5.47 22.17 5.93
C GLN A 7 -4.46 21.29 6.66
N GLN A 8 -4.44 20.00 6.32
CA GLN A 8 -3.52 19.00 6.85
C GLN A 8 -2.23 18.90 6.03
N LEU A 9 -2.09 19.72 4.98
CA LEU A 9 -0.87 19.83 4.18
C LEU A 9 -0.13 21.13 4.51
N TRP A 10 1.18 21.04 4.66
CA TRP A 10 2.07 22.18 4.71
C TRP A 10 2.18 22.90 3.36
N SER A 11 2.44 24.20 3.41
CA SER A 11 2.86 24.95 2.24
C SER A 11 4.21 24.44 1.72
N LEU A 12 4.59 24.80 0.49
CA LEU A 12 5.91 24.44 -0.06
C LEU A 12 7.08 24.97 0.79
N GLU A 13 6.91 26.15 1.38
CA GLU A 13 7.91 26.77 2.24
C GLU A 13 8.04 26.02 3.57
N ASP A 14 6.92 25.79 4.26
CA ASP A 14 6.91 25.06 5.52
C ASP A 14 7.42 23.62 5.31
N TYR A 15 6.97 22.96 4.25
CA TYR A 15 7.43 21.61 3.94
C TYR A 15 8.93 21.57 3.68
N ALA A 16 9.50 22.54 2.96
CA ALA A 16 10.94 22.60 2.75
C ALA A 16 11.73 22.65 4.08
N GLN A 17 11.19 23.32 5.11
CA GLN A 17 11.79 23.39 6.44
C GLN A 17 11.67 22.05 7.20
N PHE A 18 10.48 21.43 7.22
CA PHE A 18 10.21 20.22 8.00
C PHE A 18 10.61 18.91 7.31
N ARG A 19 10.77 18.93 5.99
CA ARG A 19 11.01 17.73 5.15
C ARG A 19 12.12 16.82 5.67
N PRO A 20 13.30 17.29 6.12
CA PRO A 20 14.35 16.38 6.60
C PRO A 20 13.87 15.53 7.79
N ALA A 21 13.17 16.13 8.75
CA ALA A 21 12.64 15.45 9.92
C ALA A 21 11.49 14.51 9.53
N PHE A 22 10.51 15.03 8.79
CA PHE A 22 9.35 14.25 8.37
C PHE A 22 9.72 13.07 7.48
N ARG A 23 10.68 13.24 6.56
CA ARG A 23 11.21 12.13 5.76
C ARG A 23 11.82 11.05 6.64
N ASN A 24 12.63 11.41 7.63
CA ASN A 24 13.24 10.42 8.53
C ASN A 24 12.18 9.65 9.32
N GLU A 25 11.15 10.35 9.81
CA GLU A 25 10.00 9.75 10.47
C GLU A 25 9.27 8.78 9.54
N VAL A 26 8.93 9.19 8.32
CA VAL A 26 8.23 8.36 7.34
C VAL A 26 9.06 7.16 6.91
N MET A 27 10.38 7.32 6.73
CA MET A 27 11.25 6.18 6.41
C MET A 27 11.31 5.17 7.55
N ALA A 28 11.34 5.62 8.82
CA ALA A 28 11.26 4.73 9.97
C ALA A 28 9.91 4.01 10.03
N HIS A 29 8.82 4.74 9.76
CA HIS A 29 7.45 4.22 9.70
C HIS A 29 7.28 3.15 8.62
N LYS A 30 7.76 3.42 7.39
CA LYS A 30 7.68 2.48 6.25
C LYS A 30 8.37 1.14 6.51
N LYS A 31 9.37 1.07 7.42
CA LYS A 31 10.03 -0.21 7.78
C LYS A 31 9.06 -1.25 8.32
N ASN A 32 8.01 -0.82 9.03
CA ASN A 32 6.98 -1.70 9.58
C ASN A 32 5.80 -1.90 8.62
N ARG A 33 5.83 -1.28 7.44
CA ARG A 33 4.72 -1.34 6.47
C ARG A 33 5.16 -1.88 5.12
N GLN A 34 6.40 -2.32 4.99
CA GLN A 34 6.95 -2.85 3.75
C GLN A 34 7.24 -4.34 3.88
N LEU A 35 6.98 -5.08 2.81
CA LEU A 35 7.32 -6.49 2.66
C LEU A 35 8.07 -6.69 1.35
N THR A 36 9.01 -7.64 1.36
CA THR A 36 9.64 -8.15 0.15
C THR A 36 9.22 -9.60 -0.02
N LEU A 37 8.58 -9.92 -1.15
CA LEU A 37 8.11 -11.27 -1.44
C LEU A 37 9.03 -11.86 -2.51
N ALA A 38 9.76 -12.92 -2.13
CA ALA A 38 10.89 -13.44 -2.91
C ALA A 38 11.91 -12.33 -3.25
N GLU A 39 12.25 -12.13 -4.53
CA GLU A 39 13.37 -11.26 -4.93
C GLU A 39 12.93 -9.93 -5.54
N HIS A 40 11.76 -9.88 -6.19
CA HIS A 40 11.39 -8.79 -7.10
C HIS A 40 10.10 -8.07 -6.75
N ILE A 41 9.32 -8.57 -5.78
CA ILE A 41 8.07 -7.92 -5.36
C ILE A 41 8.32 -7.19 -4.05
N ARG A 42 8.10 -5.88 -4.07
CA ARG A 42 7.96 -5.07 -2.85
C ARG A 42 6.51 -4.65 -2.69
N ILE A 43 5.98 -4.77 -1.49
CA ILE A 43 4.66 -4.26 -1.13
C ILE A 43 4.85 -3.24 -0.03
N LEU A 44 4.39 -2.01 -0.24
CA LEU A 44 4.25 -1.00 0.80
C LEU A 44 2.76 -0.85 1.13
N PHE A 45 2.37 -1.22 2.33
CA PHE A 45 1.03 -0.92 2.84
C PHE A 45 0.93 0.56 3.18
N GLU A 46 0.04 1.25 2.48
CA GLU A 46 -0.15 2.68 2.60
C GLU A 46 -1.06 2.99 3.79
N ASP A 47 -0.80 4.13 4.42
CA ASP A 47 -1.68 4.73 5.41
C ASP A 47 -1.69 6.25 5.25
N ARG A 48 -2.41 6.93 6.13
CA ARG A 48 -2.52 8.39 6.09
C ARG A 48 -1.14 9.08 6.12
N LYS A 49 -0.16 8.56 6.85
CA LYS A 49 1.18 9.18 6.96
C LYS A 49 2.01 8.94 5.71
N THR A 50 2.01 7.73 5.15
CA THR A 50 2.74 7.45 3.91
C THR A 50 2.16 8.25 2.74
N ILE A 51 0.83 8.40 2.69
CA ILE A 51 0.13 9.18 1.67
C ILE A 51 0.35 10.69 1.84
N GLN A 52 0.30 11.22 3.07
CA GLN A 52 0.63 12.63 3.31
C GLN A 52 2.04 12.96 2.81
N TYR A 53 3.01 12.09 3.08
CA TYR A 53 4.37 12.23 2.58
C TYR A 53 4.44 12.20 1.05
N GLN A 54 3.71 11.29 0.42
CA GLN A 54 3.70 11.15 -1.03
C GLN A 54 3.13 12.41 -1.71
N ILE A 55 2.00 12.93 -1.22
CA ILE A 55 1.39 14.17 -1.72
C ILE A 55 2.37 15.34 -1.53
N GLN A 56 2.97 15.49 -0.35
CA GLN A 56 3.94 16.56 -0.09
C GLN A 56 5.17 16.50 -1.01
N GLU A 57 5.69 15.29 -1.29
CA GLU A 57 6.77 15.14 -2.25
C GLU A 57 6.35 15.52 -3.67
N MET A 58 5.14 15.14 -4.11
CA MET A 58 4.61 15.53 -5.43
C MET A 58 4.46 17.05 -5.54
N LEU A 59 3.80 17.69 -4.58
CA LEU A 59 3.62 19.14 -4.57
C LEU A 59 4.98 19.87 -4.62
N ARG A 60 5.99 19.37 -3.91
CA ARG A 60 7.34 19.96 -3.90
C ARG A 60 8.09 19.79 -5.22
N ILE A 61 8.07 18.58 -5.79
CA ILE A 61 8.80 18.26 -7.02
C ILE A 61 8.22 19.06 -8.20
N GLU A 62 6.89 19.05 -8.31
CA GLU A 62 6.16 19.73 -9.40
C GLU A 62 5.87 21.21 -9.10
N ARG A 63 6.22 21.69 -7.90
CA ARG A 63 5.98 23.06 -7.41
C ARG A 63 4.51 23.47 -7.48
N ILE A 64 3.62 22.56 -7.10
CA ILE A 64 2.17 22.79 -7.05
C ILE A 64 1.83 23.53 -5.75
N PHE A 65 1.27 24.73 -5.87
CA PHE A 65 0.80 25.53 -4.72
C PHE A 65 -0.61 26.09 -4.93
N GLU A 66 -1.16 25.98 -6.14
CA GLU A 66 -2.52 26.41 -6.45
C GLU A 66 -3.54 25.42 -5.89
N ALA A 67 -4.66 25.94 -5.37
CA ALA A 67 -5.68 25.14 -4.71
C ALA A 67 -6.19 23.97 -5.56
N THR A 68 -6.40 24.21 -6.86
CA THR A 68 -6.88 23.20 -7.80
C THR A 68 -5.89 22.04 -7.93
N GLY A 69 -4.62 22.32 -8.20
CA GLY A 69 -3.59 21.28 -8.32
C GLY A 69 -3.39 20.50 -7.01
N ILE A 70 -3.49 21.17 -5.85
CA ILE A 70 -3.43 20.45 -4.55
C ILE A 70 -4.61 19.49 -4.39
N ASN A 71 -5.82 19.92 -4.79
CA ASN A 71 -7.00 19.05 -4.73
C ASN A 71 -6.89 17.86 -5.69
N GLU A 72 -6.33 18.06 -6.89
CA GLU A 72 -6.10 16.97 -7.85
C GLU A 72 -5.16 15.90 -7.26
N GLU A 73 -4.06 16.31 -6.60
CA GLU A 73 -3.16 15.38 -5.91
C GLU A 73 -3.86 14.69 -4.72
N LEU A 74 -4.65 15.42 -3.94
CA LEU A 74 -5.44 14.83 -2.85
C LEU A 74 -6.43 13.78 -3.37
N GLU A 75 -7.13 14.07 -4.47
CA GLU A 75 -8.08 13.16 -5.10
C GLU A 75 -7.39 11.90 -5.65
N ALA A 76 -6.20 12.04 -6.24
CA ALA A 76 -5.43 10.92 -6.76
C ALA A 76 -4.92 9.97 -5.66
N TYR A 77 -4.48 10.51 -4.52
CA TYR A 77 -3.80 9.72 -3.48
C TYR A 77 -4.67 9.34 -2.27
N ASN A 78 -5.71 10.09 -1.93
CA ASN A 78 -6.64 9.73 -0.84
C ASN A 78 -7.28 8.34 -0.98
N PRO A 79 -7.57 7.81 -2.18
CA PRO A 79 -8.05 6.44 -2.34
C PRO A 79 -7.11 5.40 -1.74
N LEU A 80 -5.81 5.67 -1.61
CA LEU A 80 -4.82 4.77 -1.02
C LEU A 80 -4.77 4.81 0.52
N ILE A 81 -5.59 5.65 1.17
CA ILE A 81 -5.73 5.63 2.63
C ILE A 81 -6.78 4.56 3.02
N PRO A 82 -6.46 3.61 3.91
CA PRO A 82 -7.42 2.62 4.42
C PRO A 82 -8.68 3.26 5.02
N ASP A 83 -9.82 2.57 4.96
CA ASP A 83 -11.09 3.11 5.46
C ASP A 83 -11.54 2.54 6.81
N GLY A 84 -10.89 1.49 7.31
CA GLY A 84 -11.27 0.81 8.55
C GLY A 84 -11.69 -0.66 8.34
N SER A 85 -12.00 -1.08 7.11
CA SER A 85 -12.27 -2.49 6.77
C SER A 85 -11.32 -3.08 5.73
N ASN A 86 -10.44 -2.27 5.15
CA ASN A 86 -9.45 -2.73 4.19
C ASN A 86 -8.03 -2.32 4.54
N LEU A 87 -7.08 -2.97 3.87
CA LEU A 87 -5.70 -2.51 3.76
C LEU A 87 -5.46 -2.04 2.32
N LYS A 88 -4.73 -0.94 2.20
CA LYS A 88 -4.31 -0.36 0.93
C LYS A 88 -2.82 -0.57 0.75
N ALA A 89 -2.36 -0.90 -0.45
CA ALA A 89 -0.94 -1.10 -0.70
C ALA A 89 -0.51 -0.71 -2.10
N THR A 90 0.75 -0.30 -2.22
CA THR A 90 1.46 -0.14 -3.47
C THR A 90 2.38 -1.34 -3.66
N LEU A 91 2.15 -2.10 -4.73
CA LEU A 91 3.04 -3.18 -5.16
C LEU A 91 4.00 -2.66 -6.23
N LEU A 92 5.29 -2.91 -6.04
CA LEU A 92 6.35 -2.63 -7.00
C LEU A 92 7.00 -3.93 -7.46
N ILE A 93 7.16 -4.06 -8.78
CA ILE A 93 7.93 -5.13 -9.43
C ILE A 93 9.25 -4.56 -9.91
N GLU A 94 10.34 -5.09 -9.37
CA GLU A 94 11.65 -4.44 -9.46
C GLU A 94 12.72 -5.35 -10.06
N TYR A 95 13.32 -4.80 -11.11
CA TYR A 95 14.44 -5.36 -11.83
C TYR A 95 15.37 -4.21 -12.17
N ASP A 96 16.64 -4.37 -11.84
CA ASP A 96 17.65 -3.31 -12.02
C ASP A 96 17.90 -3.04 -13.51
N ASP A 97 17.96 -4.09 -14.34
CA ASP A 97 18.13 -3.96 -15.78
C ASP A 97 16.81 -3.70 -16.50
N VAL A 98 16.80 -2.70 -17.40
CA VAL A 98 15.61 -2.27 -18.13
C VAL A 98 15.12 -3.34 -19.12
N THR A 99 16.03 -4.06 -19.75
CA THR A 99 15.70 -5.08 -20.75
C THR A 99 15.11 -6.31 -20.07
N GLU A 100 15.72 -6.73 -18.97
CA GLU A 100 15.22 -7.79 -18.11
C GLU A 100 13.84 -7.43 -17.56
N ARG A 101 13.68 -6.24 -16.96
CA ARG A 101 12.39 -5.77 -16.44
C ARG A 101 11.29 -5.91 -17.47
N LYS A 102 11.51 -5.45 -18.71
CA LYS A 102 10.52 -5.53 -19.79
C LYS A 102 10.18 -6.98 -20.15
N ALA A 103 11.17 -7.87 -20.18
CA ALA A 103 10.96 -9.29 -20.48
C ALA A 103 10.22 -10.02 -19.35
N GLN A 104 10.48 -9.66 -18.09
CA GLN A 104 9.84 -10.27 -16.93
C GLN A 104 8.41 -9.76 -16.73
N LEU A 105 8.15 -8.46 -16.88
CA LEU A 105 6.79 -7.90 -16.81
C LEU A 105 5.85 -8.53 -17.85
N ALA A 106 6.35 -8.96 -19.00
CA ALA A 106 5.56 -9.69 -20.00
C ALA A 106 5.14 -11.10 -19.52
N LYS A 107 5.86 -11.71 -18.58
CA LYS A 107 5.57 -13.03 -18.00
C LYS A 107 4.74 -12.95 -16.72
N LEU A 108 4.73 -11.81 -16.04
CA LEU A 108 4.08 -11.61 -14.74
C LEU A 108 2.68 -10.96 -14.88
N LEU A 109 1.98 -11.25 -15.98
CA LEU A 109 0.64 -10.74 -16.21
C LEU A 109 -0.32 -11.20 -15.10
N ASN A 110 -1.05 -10.27 -14.49
CA ASN A 110 -1.96 -10.50 -13.35
C ASN A 110 -1.27 -10.92 -12.04
N ILE A 111 0.05 -10.74 -11.89
CA ILE A 111 0.73 -11.06 -10.63
C ILE A 111 0.19 -10.25 -9.45
N GLU A 112 -0.29 -9.04 -9.68
CA GLU A 112 -0.92 -8.19 -8.67
C GLU A 112 -2.15 -8.85 -8.05
N LYS A 113 -2.89 -9.66 -8.82
CA LYS A 113 -4.08 -10.41 -8.37
C LYS A 113 -3.71 -11.73 -7.67
N ALA A 114 -2.49 -12.21 -7.89
CA ALA A 114 -1.98 -13.45 -7.31
C ALA A 114 -1.42 -13.28 -5.89
N VAL A 115 -1.26 -12.04 -5.42
CA VAL A 115 -0.93 -11.74 -4.03
C VAL A 115 -2.14 -11.99 -3.14
N TYR A 116 -1.91 -12.41 -1.89
CA TYR A 116 -2.97 -12.52 -0.89
C TYR A 116 -2.48 -12.26 0.52
N LEU A 117 -3.42 -11.93 1.40
CA LEU A 117 -3.29 -12.01 2.85
C LEU A 117 -4.21 -13.10 3.41
N GLN A 118 -3.81 -13.76 4.49
CA GLN A 118 -4.63 -14.79 5.13
C GLN A 118 -4.55 -14.65 6.66
N VAL A 119 -5.68 -14.46 7.32
CA VAL A 119 -5.76 -14.39 8.78
C VAL A 119 -6.06 -15.80 9.31
N GLY A 120 -5.19 -16.35 10.15
CA GLY A 120 -5.33 -17.72 10.68
C GLY A 120 -5.67 -18.73 9.59
N ASN A 121 -6.80 -19.42 9.76
CA ASN A 121 -7.35 -20.39 8.80
C ASN A 121 -8.52 -19.85 7.95
N PHE A 122 -8.73 -18.52 7.93
CA PHE A 122 -9.75 -17.92 7.07
C PHE A 122 -9.39 -18.09 5.59
N GLU A 123 -10.37 -17.86 4.71
CA GLU A 123 -10.16 -17.73 3.26
C GLU A 123 -9.09 -16.67 2.95
N LYS A 124 -8.36 -16.88 1.86
CA LYS A 124 -7.36 -15.92 1.36
C LYS A 124 -8.06 -14.65 0.87
N VAL A 125 -7.56 -13.49 1.29
CA VAL A 125 -7.99 -12.19 0.82
C VAL A 125 -7.09 -11.78 -0.35
N HIS A 126 -7.63 -11.88 -1.57
CA HIS A 126 -6.99 -11.38 -2.78
C HIS A 126 -7.33 -9.89 -3.00
N PRO A 127 -6.43 -9.10 -3.60
CA PRO A 127 -6.63 -7.67 -3.76
C PRO A 127 -7.56 -7.36 -4.93
N ILE A 128 -8.33 -6.30 -4.76
CA ILE A 128 -8.93 -5.55 -5.86
C ILE A 128 -7.88 -4.56 -6.33
N CYS A 129 -7.57 -4.58 -7.63
CA CYS A 129 -6.36 -3.96 -8.17
C CYS A 129 -6.67 -2.80 -9.11
N ASN A 130 -5.94 -1.70 -8.96
CA ASN A 130 -5.87 -0.58 -9.91
C ASN A 130 -7.23 0.09 -10.22
N GLU A 131 -8.13 0.12 -9.23
CA GLU A 131 -9.44 0.78 -9.35
C GLU A 131 -9.32 2.28 -9.62
N ASP A 132 -8.20 2.87 -9.19
CA ASP A 132 -7.90 4.30 -9.31
C ASP A 132 -7.20 4.66 -10.65
N LEU A 133 -6.95 3.68 -11.53
CA LEU A 133 -6.32 3.90 -12.83
C LEU A 133 -7.33 3.80 -13.98
N ASP A 134 -7.51 4.89 -14.71
CA ASP A 134 -8.27 4.91 -15.96
C ASP A 134 -7.49 4.14 -17.06
N ARG A 135 -7.84 2.86 -17.20
CA ARG A 135 -7.46 1.92 -18.28
C ARG A 135 -6.07 1.28 -18.16
N GLN A 136 -6.07 -0.05 -18.02
CA GLN A 136 -4.92 -0.90 -18.35
C GLN A 136 -5.03 -1.35 -19.81
N THR A 137 -3.93 -1.31 -20.55
CA THR A 137 -3.82 -2.00 -21.85
C THR A 137 -3.44 -3.46 -21.61
N ASP A 138 -4.18 -4.39 -22.21
CA ASP A 138 -4.10 -5.85 -21.98
C ASP A 138 -2.78 -6.53 -22.40
N GLU A 139 -1.77 -5.78 -22.86
CA GLU A 139 -0.57 -6.37 -23.47
C GLU A 139 0.56 -6.64 -22.47
N LYS A 140 0.72 -5.86 -21.38
CA LYS A 140 1.85 -5.97 -20.42
C LYS A 140 1.46 -5.49 -19.02
N THR A 141 2.02 -6.13 -17.98
CA THR A 141 1.82 -5.66 -16.60
C THR A 141 2.64 -4.40 -16.29
N SER A 142 2.14 -3.58 -15.36
CA SER A 142 2.82 -2.39 -14.85
C SER A 142 3.91 -2.79 -13.86
N SER A 143 4.93 -1.94 -13.66
CA SER A 143 5.87 -2.14 -12.55
C SER A 143 5.31 -1.65 -11.22
N VAL A 144 4.18 -0.93 -11.22
CA VAL A 144 3.51 -0.39 -10.03
C VAL A 144 2.03 -0.70 -10.10
N HIS A 145 1.47 -1.21 -9.01
CA HIS A 145 0.05 -1.52 -8.87
C HIS A 145 -0.49 -1.01 -7.53
N PHE A 146 -1.73 -0.55 -7.54
CA PHE A 146 -2.47 -0.21 -6.32
C PHE A 146 -3.41 -1.34 -5.95
N LEU A 147 -3.35 -1.76 -4.69
CA LEU A 147 -4.06 -2.92 -4.17
C LEU A 147 -4.98 -2.50 -3.02
N ARG A 148 -6.18 -3.07 -2.99
CA ARG A 148 -7.10 -3.01 -1.86
C ARG A 148 -7.47 -4.42 -1.42
N PHE A 149 -7.16 -4.74 -0.17
CA PHE A 149 -7.52 -6.01 0.46
C PHE A 149 -8.71 -5.79 1.38
N GLU A 150 -9.86 -6.36 1.07
CA GLU A 150 -11.09 -6.16 1.85
C GLU A 150 -11.27 -7.28 2.89
N PHE A 151 -11.44 -6.91 4.16
CA PHE A 151 -11.53 -7.87 5.27
C PHE A 151 -12.93 -7.91 5.86
N SER A 152 -13.40 -9.12 6.14
CA SER A 152 -14.64 -9.30 6.90
C SER A 152 -14.45 -8.90 8.37
N ARG A 153 -15.52 -8.53 9.07
CA ARG A 153 -15.46 -8.25 10.51
C ARG A 153 -14.96 -9.44 11.34
N ALA A 154 -15.20 -10.67 10.88
CA ALA A 154 -14.69 -11.88 11.54
C ALA A 154 -13.16 -11.97 11.42
N MET A 155 -12.61 -11.71 10.23
CA MET A 155 -11.15 -11.66 10.00
C MET A 155 -10.50 -10.55 10.82
N ILE A 156 -11.09 -9.35 10.84
CA ILE A 156 -10.58 -8.23 11.65
C ILE A 156 -10.58 -8.61 13.14
N THR A 157 -11.70 -9.16 13.65
CA THR A 157 -11.78 -9.60 15.05
C THR A 157 -10.70 -10.64 15.39
N ALA A 158 -10.49 -11.62 14.51
CA ALA A 158 -9.45 -12.64 14.64
C ALA A 158 -8.04 -12.02 14.65
N TRP A 159 -7.78 -11.05 13.78
CA TRP A 159 -6.51 -10.31 13.75
C TRP A 159 -6.23 -9.61 15.09
N PHE A 160 -7.22 -8.90 15.64
CA PHE A 160 -7.13 -8.24 16.95
C PHE A 160 -6.99 -9.24 18.12
N GLN A 161 -7.47 -10.47 17.96
CA GLN A 161 -7.27 -11.56 18.94
C GLN A 161 -5.89 -12.20 18.86
N GLY A 162 -5.04 -11.76 17.92
CA GLY A 162 -3.67 -12.24 17.78
C GLY A 162 -3.52 -13.46 16.89
N GLU A 163 -4.52 -13.78 16.07
CA GLU A 163 -4.35 -14.80 15.03
C GLU A 163 -3.18 -14.43 14.10
N PRO A 164 -2.35 -15.42 13.69
CA PRO A 164 -1.27 -15.16 12.77
C PRO A 164 -1.82 -14.67 11.44
N VAL A 165 -1.07 -13.81 10.77
CA VAL A 165 -1.42 -13.34 9.42
C VAL A 165 -0.32 -13.74 8.48
N PHE A 166 -0.69 -14.29 7.34
CA PHE A 166 0.23 -14.70 6.30
C PHE A 166 0.09 -13.80 5.08
N VAL A 167 1.21 -13.57 4.40
CA VAL A 167 1.27 -13.00 3.06
C VAL A 167 1.74 -14.06 2.09
N GLY A 168 1.24 -14.03 0.85
CA GLY A 168 1.74 -14.94 -0.17
C GLY A 168 1.50 -14.48 -1.59
N VAL A 169 2.11 -15.24 -2.51
CA VAL A 169 2.01 -15.06 -3.96
C VAL A 169 1.80 -16.43 -4.59
N GLU A 170 0.77 -16.57 -5.41
CA GLU A 170 0.46 -17.79 -6.16
C GLU A 170 0.32 -17.48 -7.66
N HIS A 171 1.46 -17.37 -8.34
CA HIS A 171 1.52 -17.05 -9.76
C HIS A 171 2.39 -18.06 -10.51
N ALA A 172 1.94 -18.55 -11.68
CA ALA A 172 2.62 -19.62 -12.41
C ALA A 172 4.08 -19.30 -12.81
N ASN A 173 4.36 -18.02 -13.06
CA ASN A 173 5.69 -17.55 -13.45
C ASN A 173 6.46 -16.86 -12.31
N TYR A 174 6.05 -17.06 -11.05
CA TYR A 174 6.73 -16.48 -9.90
C TYR A 174 6.91 -17.52 -8.78
N PRO A 175 8.00 -17.47 -7.99
CA PRO A 175 8.14 -18.34 -6.83
C PRO A 175 6.93 -18.25 -5.90
N ARG A 176 6.43 -19.41 -5.45
CA ARG A 176 5.35 -19.45 -4.48
C ARG A 176 5.86 -18.91 -3.14
N VAL A 177 5.14 -17.94 -2.59
CA VAL A 177 5.44 -17.35 -1.27
C VAL A 177 4.26 -17.63 -0.34
N HIS A 178 4.56 -18.00 0.90
CA HIS A 178 3.59 -18.08 1.99
C HIS A 178 4.35 -17.94 3.31
N GLU A 179 4.30 -16.75 3.90
CA GLU A 179 5.12 -16.36 5.05
C GLU A 179 4.26 -15.65 6.09
N ALA A 180 4.52 -15.92 7.37
CA ALA A 180 3.87 -15.19 8.45
C ALA A 180 4.40 -13.75 8.50
N LEU A 181 3.50 -12.78 8.66
CA LEU A 181 3.87 -11.40 8.93
C LEU A 181 4.61 -11.33 10.27
N ALA A 182 5.73 -10.61 10.29
CA ALA A 182 6.40 -10.26 11.53
C ALA A 182 5.47 -9.42 12.43
N ASP A 183 5.57 -9.57 13.74
CA ASP A 183 4.65 -8.94 14.70
C ASP A 183 4.60 -7.41 14.59
N ASN A 184 5.73 -6.77 14.31
CA ASN A 184 5.80 -5.32 14.09
C ASN A 184 5.01 -4.88 12.85
N VAL A 185 5.01 -5.69 11.79
CA VAL A 185 4.23 -5.42 10.58
C VAL A 185 2.75 -5.71 10.84
N ARG A 186 2.43 -6.89 11.39
CA ARG A 186 1.05 -7.25 11.74
C ARG A 186 0.39 -6.21 12.64
N GLY A 187 1.13 -5.71 13.64
CA GLY A 187 0.68 -4.65 14.54
C GLY A 187 0.45 -3.33 13.82
N ALA A 188 1.40 -2.89 12.98
CA ALA A 188 1.24 -1.65 12.21
C ALA A 188 0.04 -1.69 11.25
N LEU A 189 -0.20 -2.81 10.57
CA LEU A 189 -1.36 -2.97 9.69
C LEU A 189 -2.68 -3.07 10.46
N GLN A 190 -2.65 -3.59 11.69
CA GLN A 190 -3.85 -3.67 12.53
C GLN A 190 -4.42 -2.29 12.86
N GLU A 191 -3.57 -1.26 12.95
CA GLU A 191 -3.96 0.12 13.24
C GLU A 191 -4.83 0.76 12.15
N ASP A 192 -4.87 0.16 10.95
CA ASP A 192 -5.67 0.66 9.84
C ASP A 192 -7.12 0.20 9.89
N PHE A 193 -7.44 -0.78 10.74
CA PHE A 193 -8.78 -1.31 10.91
C PHE A 193 -9.54 -0.61 12.03
N ASP A 194 -10.84 -0.43 11.84
CA ASP A 194 -11.74 -0.03 12.92
C ASP A 194 -11.83 -1.18 13.94
N PRO A 195 -11.50 -0.94 15.22
CA PRO A 195 -11.42 -2.01 16.20
C PRO A 195 -12.77 -2.74 16.36
N PRO A 196 -12.75 -4.05 16.67
CA PRO A 196 -13.96 -4.76 17.08
C PRO A 196 -14.55 -4.09 18.32
N ALA A 197 -15.89 -4.01 18.37
CA ALA A 197 -16.57 -3.49 19.55
C ALA A 197 -16.16 -4.32 20.78
N LEU A 198 -15.74 -3.64 21.84
CA LEU A 198 -15.43 -4.30 23.11
C LEU A 198 -16.70 -4.99 23.60
N LYS A 199 -16.67 -6.32 23.68
CA LYS A 199 -17.69 -7.06 24.42
C LYS A 199 -17.42 -6.81 25.90
N HIS A 200 -18.23 -5.96 26.52
CA HIS A 200 -18.31 -5.83 27.98
C HIS A 200 -18.84 -7.11 28.61
#